data_AF-A0A7R9KID5-F1
#
_entry.id   AF-A0A7R9KID5-F1
#
_cell.length_a   1.000
_cell.length_b   1.000
_cell.length_c   1.000
_cell.angle_alpha   90.00
_cell.angle_beta   90.00
_cell.angle_gamma   90.00
#
_symmetry.space_group_name_H-M   'P 1'
#
loop_
_entity.id
_entity.type
_entity.pdbx_description
1 polymer ?
#
loop_
_entity_poly.entity_id
_entity_poly.type
_entity_poly.pdbx_seq_one_letter_code
_entity_poly.pdbx_strand_id
1 'polypeptide(L)'
;MLLGHIPPHECYTSWTNNYFRIVERYQHVIVSTYFGHTHVDEIIVLYNKDLDTNGTYAISHGYIGASLTTYSLLNPGYRIFTLDSNGKPLDFDIFYTNVTEDNIEGQQISPKWETDVSAKRVYGMDSLTTESWDLFMTRAKTDDKLVESYINHYHRFSDDYIQEKTKSVF
;
A
#
# COMPACT_ATOMS: atom_id res chain seq x y z
N MET A 1 -7.62 15.03 -0.83
CA MET A 1 -6.97 14.03 0.05
C MET A 1 -7.91 13.71 1.21
N LEU A 2 -8.11 12.42 1.51
CA LEU A 2 -8.79 11.97 2.74
C LEU A 2 -7.80 11.13 3.57
N LEU A 3 -7.76 11.35 4.88
CA LEU A 3 -6.95 10.57 5.82
C LEU A 3 -7.86 9.88 6.84
N GLY A 4 -7.59 8.61 7.12
CA GLY A 4 -8.25 7.83 8.15
C GLY A 4 -7.29 6.87 8.83
N HIS A 5 -7.74 6.22 9.90
CA HIS A 5 -6.95 5.16 10.56
C HIS A 5 -7.35 3.79 10.00
N ILE A 6 -8.58 3.35 10.27
CA ILE A 6 -9.12 2.06 9.82
C ILE A 6 -9.54 2.17 8.35
N PRO A 7 -9.04 1.30 7.44
CA PRO A 7 -9.42 1.32 6.05
C PRO A 7 -10.89 0.85 5.85
N PRO A 8 -11.56 1.29 4.78
CA PRO A 8 -12.98 1.02 4.59
C PRO A 8 -13.35 -0.47 4.53
N HIS A 9 -12.44 -1.35 4.14
CA HIS A 9 -12.71 -2.78 4.01
C HIS A 9 -12.81 -3.51 5.36
N GLU A 10 -12.36 -2.91 6.45
CA GLU A 10 -12.48 -3.43 7.83
C GLU A 10 -13.63 -2.78 8.61
N CYS A 11 -14.30 -1.79 8.03
CA CYS A 11 -15.49 -1.17 8.61
C CYS A 11 -16.74 -2.04 8.42
N TYR A 12 -17.79 -1.74 9.20
CA TYR A 12 -19.11 -2.34 8.99
C TYR A 12 -19.61 -2.09 7.57
N THR A 13 -20.21 -3.12 6.96
CA THR A 13 -20.68 -3.10 5.58
C THR A 13 -21.59 -1.91 5.25
N SER A 14 -22.44 -1.47 6.19
CA SER A 14 -23.30 -0.29 6.00
C SER A 14 -22.46 0.99 5.89
N TRP A 15 -21.44 1.14 6.72
CA TRP A 15 -20.51 2.27 6.68
C TRP A 15 -19.70 2.24 5.37
N THR A 16 -19.11 1.10 5.03
CA THR A 16 -18.29 0.93 3.82
C THR A 16 -19.08 1.22 2.53
N ASN A 17 -20.33 0.78 2.45
CA ASN A 17 -21.19 1.10 1.30
C ASN A 17 -21.48 2.61 1.17
N ASN A 18 -21.68 3.31 2.29
CA ASN A 18 -21.88 4.76 2.26
C ASN A 18 -20.58 5.50 1.91
N TYR A 19 -19.45 5.04 2.44
CA TYR A 19 -18.13 5.53 2.06
C TYR A 19 -17.90 5.41 0.55
N PHE A 20 -18.17 4.24 -0.05
CA PHE A 20 -18.04 4.04 -1.50
C PHE A 20 -18.92 4.98 -2.30
N ARG A 21 -20.19 5.16 -1.92
CA ARG A 21 -21.10 6.12 -2.60
C ARG A 21 -20.57 7.55 -2.58
N ILE A 22 -19.98 7.97 -1.46
CA ILE A 22 -19.37 9.30 -1.31
C ILE A 22 -18.14 9.41 -2.22
N VAL A 23 -17.23 8.42 -2.18
CA VAL A 23 -16.02 8.44 -3.01
C VAL A 23 -16.38 8.44 -4.50
N GLU A 24 -17.32 7.60 -4.93
CA GLU A 24 -17.80 7.54 -6.31
C GLU A 24 -18.43 8.88 -6.76
N ARG A 25 -19.28 9.49 -5.91
CA ARG A 25 -19.92 10.77 -6.21
C ARG A 25 -18.95 11.95 -6.31
N TYR A 26 -17.85 11.91 -5.55
CA TYR A 26 -16.87 12.98 -5.45
C TYR A 26 -15.48 12.59 -5.99
N GLN A 27 -15.40 11.58 -6.86
CA GLN A 27 -14.15 11.09 -7.44
C GLN A 27 -13.35 12.16 -8.21
N HIS A 28 -14.02 13.21 -8.71
CA HIS A 28 -13.40 14.36 -9.36
C HIS A 28 -12.76 15.37 -8.38
N VAL A 29 -13.04 15.24 -7.08
CA VAL A 29 -12.50 16.09 -6.00
C VAL A 29 -11.53 15.30 -5.11
N ILE A 30 -11.85 14.03 -4.83
CA ILE A 30 -11.04 13.16 -3.98
C ILE A 30 -9.89 12.61 -4.82
N VAL A 31 -8.71 13.21 -4.64
CA VAL A 31 -7.51 12.84 -5.41
C VAL A 31 -6.94 11.48 -5.03
N SER A 32 -6.94 11.15 -3.73
CA SER A 32 -6.42 9.91 -3.15
C SER A 32 -6.84 9.79 -1.68
N THR A 33 -6.77 8.58 -1.14
CA THR A 33 -7.13 8.24 0.25
C THR A 33 -5.98 7.55 0.97
N TYR A 34 -5.82 7.81 2.27
CA TYR A 34 -4.68 7.34 3.07
C TYR A 34 -5.15 6.77 4.39
N PHE A 35 -4.74 5.54 4.70
CA PHE A 35 -5.11 4.78 5.90
C PHE A 35 -3.89 4.12 6.55
N GLY A 36 -4.11 3.47 7.68
CA GLY A 36 -3.13 2.60 8.35
C GLY A 36 -3.84 1.37 8.92
N HIS A 37 -3.65 1.10 10.21
CA HIS A 37 -4.30 0.03 10.98
C HIS A 37 -3.87 -1.40 10.63
N THR A 38 -3.77 -1.77 9.36
CA THR A 38 -3.42 -3.14 8.93
C THR A 38 -1.96 -3.51 9.19
N HIS A 39 -1.12 -2.51 9.47
CA HIS A 39 0.32 -2.60 9.74
C HIS A 39 1.18 -3.08 8.57
N VAL A 40 0.58 -3.58 7.49
CA VAL A 40 1.23 -3.98 6.25
C VAL A 40 1.14 -2.87 5.21
N ASP A 41 1.95 -2.97 4.16
CA ASP A 41 2.08 -1.92 3.16
C ASP A 41 1.19 -2.19 1.94
N GLU A 42 0.05 -1.50 1.83
CA GLU A 42 -1.00 -1.87 0.88
C GLU A 42 -1.41 -0.73 -0.04
N ILE A 43 -2.07 -1.10 -1.13
CA ILE A 43 -2.81 -0.23 -2.03
C ILE A 43 -4.26 -0.66 -2.08
N ILE A 44 -5.16 0.32 -2.22
CA ILE A 44 -6.60 0.09 -2.42
C ILE A 44 -6.95 0.65 -3.79
N VAL A 45 -7.67 -0.14 -4.59
CA VAL A 45 -8.35 0.35 -5.80
C VAL A 45 -9.84 0.12 -5.64
N LEU A 46 -10.62 1.19 -5.79
CA LEU A 46 -12.07 1.16 -5.72
C LEU A 46 -12.64 1.19 -7.13
N TYR A 47 -13.62 0.33 -7.37
CA TYR A 47 -14.31 0.20 -8.65
C TYR A 47 -15.76 0.67 -8.51
N ASN A 48 -16.34 1.15 -9.61
CA ASN A 48 -17.74 1.55 -9.66
C ASN A 48 -18.67 0.39 -9.28
N LYS A 49 -19.81 0.71 -8.67
CA LYS A 49 -20.79 -0.30 -8.25
C LYS A 49 -21.81 -0.63 -9.35
N ASP A 50 -22.00 0.25 -10.33
CA ASP A 50 -23.02 0.11 -11.36
C ASP A 50 -22.64 -0.89 -12.47
N LEU A 51 -23.29 -2.04 -12.44
CA LEU A 51 -23.26 -3.07 -13.51
C LEU A 51 -24.12 -2.69 -14.73
N ASP A 52 -24.96 -1.66 -14.62
CA ASP A 52 -25.85 -1.19 -15.70
C ASP A 52 -25.13 -0.30 -16.73
N THR A 53 -23.91 0.15 -16.41
CA THR A 53 -22.98 0.77 -17.37
C THR A 53 -22.10 -0.30 -18.00
N ASN A 54 -21.62 -0.08 -19.24
CA ASN A 54 -20.81 -1.00 -20.07
C ASN A 54 -19.44 -1.43 -19.45
N GLY A 55 -19.42 -1.98 -18.23
CA GLY A 55 -18.24 -2.55 -17.58
C GLY A 55 -17.89 -1.96 -16.21
N THR A 56 -16.93 -2.61 -15.56
CA THR A 56 -16.30 -2.21 -14.29
C THR A 56 -15.06 -1.38 -14.58
N TYR A 57 -14.90 -0.23 -13.90
CA TYR A 57 -13.75 0.66 -14.03
C TYR A 57 -13.34 1.23 -12.66
N ALA A 58 -12.06 1.55 -12.52
CA ALA A 58 -11.53 2.12 -11.28
C ALA A 58 -11.97 3.59 -11.12
N ILE A 59 -12.56 3.91 -9.96
CA ILE A 59 -13.09 5.24 -9.61
C ILE A 59 -12.19 6.00 -8.62
N SER A 60 -11.39 5.29 -7.83
CA SER A 60 -10.47 5.88 -6.86
C SER A 60 -9.36 4.90 -6.51
N HIS A 61 -8.25 5.43 -6.02
CA HIS A 61 -7.20 4.65 -5.38
C HIS A 61 -6.92 5.16 -3.96
N GLY A 62 -6.17 4.38 -3.19
CA GLY A 62 -5.75 4.72 -1.85
C GLY A 62 -4.54 3.91 -1.40
N TYR A 63 -3.98 4.33 -0.27
CA TYR A 63 -2.78 3.75 0.32
C TYR A 63 -3.07 3.38 1.75
N ILE A 64 -2.61 2.20 2.16
CA ILE A 64 -2.55 1.82 3.56
C ILE A 64 -1.08 1.77 3.93
N GLY A 65 -0.67 2.68 4.80
CA GLY A 65 0.73 2.79 5.20
C GLY A 65 1.11 1.70 6.20
N ALA A 66 2.31 1.18 6.01
CA ALA A 66 3.05 0.40 7.00
C ALA A 66 3.11 1.05 8.40
N SER A 67 3.46 0.25 9.40
CA SER A 67 3.57 0.65 10.80
C SER A 67 5.02 0.86 11.28
N LEU A 68 5.23 1.70 12.30
CA LEU A 68 6.53 1.71 12.98
C LEU A 68 6.71 0.53 13.96
N THR A 69 5.62 -0.11 14.37
CA THR A 69 5.69 -1.28 15.25
C THR A 69 6.10 -2.53 14.46
N THR A 70 6.83 -3.42 15.12
CA THR A 70 7.11 -4.76 14.59
C THR A 70 5.91 -5.70 14.70
N TYR A 71 4.79 -5.26 15.30
CA TYR A 71 3.64 -6.11 15.55
C TYR A 71 2.87 -6.46 14.25
N SER A 72 2.76 -7.73 13.86
CA SER A 72 3.59 -8.86 14.30
C SER A 72 4.51 -9.32 13.19
N LEU A 73 5.77 -9.55 13.53
CA LEU A 73 6.80 -10.16 12.69
C LEU A 73 7.07 -9.36 11.42
N LEU A 74 7.04 -8.03 11.51
CA LEU A 74 7.35 -7.13 10.41
C LEU A 74 8.46 -6.17 10.80
N ASN A 75 9.22 -5.70 9.81
CA ASN A 75 10.16 -4.61 10.00
C ASN A 75 9.42 -3.26 10.18
N PRO A 76 9.87 -2.35 11.06
CA PRO A 76 9.36 -0.98 11.08
C PRO A 76 9.49 -0.33 9.71
N GLY A 77 8.48 0.43 9.30
CA GLY A 77 8.50 1.09 7.99
C GLY A 77 7.64 2.35 7.93
N TYR A 78 7.94 3.21 6.96
CA TYR A 78 7.15 4.39 6.64
C TYR A 78 7.27 4.73 5.15
N ARG A 79 6.35 5.58 4.65
CA ARG A 79 6.37 6.09 3.28
C ARG A 79 6.55 7.61 3.28
N ILE A 80 7.27 8.12 2.30
CA ILE A 80 7.32 9.56 1.99
C ILE A 80 6.65 9.78 0.64
N PHE A 81 5.56 10.54 0.62
CA PHE A 81 4.84 10.88 -0.61
C PHE A 81 5.35 12.21 -1.17
N THR A 82 5.66 12.21 -2.47
CA THR A 82 5.85 13.44 -3.24
C THR A 82 4.51 13.83 -3.85
N LEU A 83 4.03 15.04 -3.55
CA LEU A 83 2.73 15.55 -4.02
C LEU A 83 2.91 16.75 -4.96
N ASP A 84 1.97 16.96 -5.88
CA ASP A 84 1.88 18.20 -6.66
C ASP A 84 1.22 19.34 -5.84
N SER A 85 1.11 20.53 -6.43
CA SER A 85 0.50 21.70 -5.77
C SER A 85 -0.99 21.54 -5.44
N ASN A 86 -1.67 20.55 -6.01
CA ASN A 86 -3.07 20.23 -5.75
C ASN A 86 -3.22 19.03 -4.80
N GLY A 87 -2.11 18.50 -4.26
CA GLY A 87 -2.08 17.37 -3.35
C GLY A 87 -2.22 16.00 -4.03
N LYS A 88 -1.98 15.90 -5.34
CA LYS A 88 -1.96 14.64 -6.08
C LYS A 88 -0.64 13.90 -5.85
N PRO A 89 -0.66 12.59 -5.53
CA PRO A 89 0.57 11.81 -5.42
C PRO A 89 1.26 11.67 -6.77
N LEU A 90 2.53 12.09 -6.83
CA LEU A 90 3.40 11.99 -8.00
C LEU A 90 4.32 10.77 -7.92
N ASP A 91 4.74 10.43 -6.70
CA ASP A 91 5.52 9.24 -6.36
C ASP A 91 5.48 9.00 -4.83
N PHE A 92 5.98 7.86 -4.38
CA PHE A 92 6.38 7.69 -2.98
C PHE A 92 7.60 6.79 -2.84
N ASP A 93 8.38 7.06 -1.81
CA ASP A 93 9.51 6.24 -1.39
C ASP A 93 9.09 5.39 -0.20
N ILE A 94 9.55 4.13 -0.17
CA ILE A 94 9.29 3.19 0.92
C ILE A 94 10.57 3.07 1.74
N PHE A 95 10.45 3.18 3.06
CA PHE A 95 11.54 3.00 4.00
C PHE A 95 11.21 1.86 4.95
N TYR A 96 12.21 1.04 5.26
CA TYR A 96 12.15 0.02 6.30
C TYR A 96 13.51 -0.12 6.98
N THR A 97 13.55 -0.82 8.10
CA THR A 97 14.79 -1.15 8.81
C THR A 97 14.83 -2.65 9.04
N ASN A 98 15.93 -3.32 8.70
CA ASN A 98 16.04 -4.76 8.90
C ASN A 98 16.35 -5.06 10.36
N VAL A 99 15.31 -5.43 11.12
CA VAL A 99 15.43 -5.67 12.56
C VAL A 99 16.38 -6.83 12.87
N THR A 100 16.49 -7.83 11.98
CA THR A 100 17.45 -8.94 12.14
C THR A 100 18.88 -8.43 12.11
N GLU A 101 19.23 -7.64 11.08
CA GLU A 101 20.56 -7.07 10.91
C GLU A 101 20.89 -6.06 12.02
N ASP A 102 19.97 -5.14 12.30
CA ASP A 102 20.14 -4.11 13.32
C ASP A 102 20.38 -4.72 14.72
N ASN A 103 19.69 -5.83 15.04
CA ASN A 103 19.88 -6.53 16.31
C ASN A 103 21.23 -7.26 16.42
N ILE A 104 21.80 -7.73 15.30
CA ILE A 104 23.14 -8.36 15.27
C ILE A 104 24.22 -7.32 15.55
N GLU A 105 24.10 -6.12 14.97
CA GLU A 105 25.05 -5.02 15.16
C GLU A 105 24.95 -4.40 16.57
N GLY A 106 23.77 -4.48 17.20
CA GLY A 106 23.56 -4.25 18.63
C GLY A 106 23.18 -2.81 19.01
N GLN A 107 22.87 -2.59 20.30
CA GLN A 107 22.23 -1.34 20.79
C GLN A 107 23.10 -0.07 20.72
N GLN A 108 24.37 -0.17 20.30
CA GLN A 108 25.29 0.97 20.24
C GLN A 108 25.27 1.69 18.90
N ILE A 109 24.51 1.17 17.94
CA ILE A 109 24.34 1.75 16.61
C ILE A 109 22.89 2.20 16.40
N SER A 110 22.70 3.19 15.52
CA SER A 110 21.36 3.58 15.10
C SER A 110 20.85 2.62 14.03
N PRO A 111 19.55 2.27 14.03
CA PRO A 111 18.97 1.42 13.00
C PRO A 111 19.22 1.97 11.59
N LYS A 112 19.59 1.09 10.67
CA LYS A 112 19.86 1.47 9.29
C LYS A 112 18.56 1.43 8.48
N TRP A 113 18.07 2.61 8.12
CA TRP A 113 16.92 2.74 7.23
C TRP A 113 17.32 2.47 5.78
N GLU A 114 16.82 1.36 5.25
CA GLU A 114 16.85 1.02 3.84
C GLU A 114 15.73 1.76 3.10
N THR A 115 15.94 2.03 1.81
CA THR A 115 14.99 2.78 0.99
C THR A 115 14.89 2.22 -0.41
N ASP A 116 13.66 2.06 -0.88
CA ASP A 116 13.36 1.95 -2.29
C ASP A 116 12.91 3.30 -2.84
N VAL A 117 13.73 3.84 -3.73
CA VAL A 117 13.76 5.26 -4.13
C VAL A 117 12.72 5.61 -5.21
N SER A 118 11.58 4.90 -5.25
CA SER A 118 10.38 5.26 -6.04
C SER A 118 9.48 4.05 -6.27
N ALA A 119 8.21 4.15 -5.86
CA ALA A 119 7.17 3.19 -6.20
C ALA A 119 6.99 3.04 -7.71
N LYS A 120 7.05 4.15 -8.46
CA LYS A 120 6.97 4.11 -9.93
C LYS A 120 8.09 3.27 -10.54
N ARG A 121 9.32 3.42 -10.05
CA ARG A 121 10.48 2.66 -10.54
C ARG A 121 10.33 1.17 -10.23
N VAL A 122 10.00 0.85 -8.98
CA VAL A 122 9.84 -0.52 -8.50
C VAL A 122 8.74 -1.25 -9.27
N TYR A 123 7.57 -0.62 -9.42
CA TYR A 123 6.41 -1.26 -10.04
C TYR A 123 6.33 -1.04 -11.56
N GLY A 124 7.29 -0.32 -12.15
CA GLY A 124 7.32 0.03 -13.56
C GLY A 124 6.07 0.80 -13.99
N MET A 125 5.74 1.87 -13.26
CA MET A 125 4.56 2.71 -13.49
C MET A 125 4.96 4.11 -13.93
N ASP A 126 4.24 4.69 -14.89
CA ASP A 126 4.51 6.05 -15.37
C ASP A 126 3.94 7.12 -14.42
N SER A 127 2.87 6.78 -13.70
CA SER A 127 2.21 7.67 -12.75
C SER A 127 1.51 6.89 -11.63
N LEU A 128 1.02 7.60 -10.62
CA LEU A 128 0.22 7.04 -9.53
C LEU A 128 -1.27 7.38 -9.66
N THR A 129 -1.78 7.58 -10.88
CA THR A 129 -3.22 7.80 -11.08
C THR A 129 -4.04 6.56 -10.80
N THR A 130 -5.35 6.74 -10.62
CA THR A 130 -6.31 5.64 -10.52
C THR A 130 -6.21 4.69 -11.72
N GLU A 131 -6.06 5.19 -12.96
CA GLU A 131 -5.90 4.30 -14.12
C GLU A 131 -4.58 3.53 -14.08
N SER A 132 -3.50 4.15 -13.58
CA SER A 132 -2.21 3.47 -13.46
C SER A 132 -2.26 2.35 -12.43
N TRP A 133 -2.98 2.55 -11.32
CA TRP A 133 -3.22 1.50 -10.34
C TRP A 133 -4.13 0.39 -10.87
N ASP A 134 -5.13 0.70 -11.68
CA ASP A 134 -5.95 -0.33 -12.34
C ASP A 134 -5.14 -1.19 -13.34
N LEU A 135 -4.25 -0.54 -14.11
CA LEU A 135 -3.28 -1.22 -14.97
C LEU A 135 -2.32 -2.10 -14.16
N PHE A 136 -1.85 -1.61 -13.01
CA PHE A 136 -1.05 -2.40 -12.07
C PHE A 136 -1.81 -3.66 -11.63
N MET A 137 -3.08 -3.52 -11.21
CA MET A 137 -3.92 -4.66 -10.80
C MET A 137 -4.11 -5.68 -11.94
N THR A 138 -4.18 -5.20 -13.19
CA THR A 138 -4.28 -6.07 -14.36
C THR A 138 -2.96 -6.79 -14.63
N ARG A 139 -1.82 -6.08 -14.61
CA ARG A 139 -0.48 -6.66 -14.79
C ARG A 139 -0.14 -7.70 -13.73
N ALA A 140 -0.50 -7.44 -12.48
CA ALA A 140 -0.25 -8.32 -11.34
C ALA A 140 -0.90 -9.71 -11.49
N LYS A 141 -1.87 -9.88 -12.39
CA LYS A 141 -2.47 -11.20 -12.69
C LYS A 141 -1.53 -12.15 -13.44
N THR A 142 -0.50 -11.63 -14.08
CA THR A 142 0.39 -12.41 -14.98
C THR A 142 1.87 -12.11 -14.81
N ASP A 143 2.25 -11.07 -14.05
CA ASP A 143 3.63 -10.66 -13.84
C ASP A 143 4.09 -11.06 -12.43
N ASP A 144 4.67 -12.25 -12.31
CA ASP A 144 5.11 -12.81 -11.02
C ASP A 144 6.18 -11.93 -10.34
N LYS A 145 7.04 -11.26 -11.11
CA LYS A 145 8.08 -10.37 -10.55
C LYS A 145 7.49 -9.11 -9.94
N LEU A 146 6.44 -8.57 -10.57
CA LEU A 146 5.68 -7.45 -10.01
C LEU A 146 5.03 -7.83 -8.68
N VAL A 147 4.41 -9.01 -8.64
CA VAL A 147 3.77 -9.55 -7.43
C VAL A 147 4.81 -9.82 -6.35
N GLU A 148 5.94 -10.44 -6.68
CA GLU A 148 7.03 -10.71 -5.74
C GLU A 148 7.56 -9.39 -5.13
N SER A 149 7.81 -8.38 -5.97
CA SER A 149 8.22 -7.06 -5.49
C SER A 149 7.20 -6.46 -4.54
N TYR A 150 5.91 -6.46 -4.93
CA TYR A 150 4.83 -5.95 -4.09
C TYR A 150 4.72 -6.72 -2.76
N ILE A 151 4.82 -8.06 -2.76
CA ILE A 151 4.76 -8.87 -1.54
C ILE A 151 5.94 -8.57 -0.61
N ASN A 152 7.14 -8.38 -1.17
CA ASN A 152 8.30 -7.99 -0.39
C ASN A 152 8.10 -6.63 0.30
N HIS A 153 7.54 -5.63 -0.40
CA HIS A 153 7.16 -4.35 0.19
C HIS A 153 6.03 -4.48 1.21
N TYR A 154 5.00 -5.26 0.90
CA TYR A 154 3.85 -5.52 1.77
C TYR A 154 4.30 -6.02 3.16
N HIS A 155 5.32 -6.89 3.18
CA HIS A 155 5.91 -7.42 4.41
C HIS A 155 7.22 -6.72 4.84
N ARG A 156 7.63 -5.66 4.13
CA ARG A 156 8.85 -4.88 4.41
C ARG A 156 10.10 -5.73 4.54
N PHE A 157 10.24 -6.71 3.64
CA PHE A 157 11.37 -7.65 3.59
C PHE A 157 11.64 -8.35 4.94
N SER A 158 10.58 -8.64 5.71
CA SER A 158 10.72 -9.27 7.02
C SER A 158 11.11 -10.75 6.92
N ASP A 159 12.29 -11.10 7.42
CA ASP A 159 12.75 -12.49 7.54
C ASP A 159 11.87 -13.30 8.49
N ASP A 160 11.43 -12.70 9.59
CA ASP A 160 10.59 -13.34 10.60
C ASP A 160 9.27 -13.82 9.99
N TYR A 161 8.68 -13.02 9.10
CA TYR A 161 7.47 -13.37 8.37
C TYR A 161 7.70 -14.56 7.42
N ILE A 162 8.81 -14.55 6.68
CA ILE A 162 9.17 -15.63 5.74
C ILE A 162 9.39 -16.95 6.50
N GLN A 163 10.08 -16.90 7.64
CA GLN A 163 10.34 -18.07 8.48
C GLN A 163 9.06 -18.67 9.05
N GLU A 164 8.12 -17.84 9.50
CA GLU A 164 6.84 -18.32 10.04
C GLU A 164 5.99 -19.01 8.95
N LYS A 165 5.88 -18.41 7.76
CA LYS A 165 5.21 -19.05 6.63
C LYS A 165 5.82 -20.41 6.30
N THR A 166 7.13 -20.53 6.35
CA THR A 166 7.84 -21.81 6.06
C THR A 166 7.55 -22.87 7.14
N LYS A 167 7.40 -22.47 8.41
CA LYS A 167 7.03 -23.38 9.50
C LYS A 167 5.58 -23.87 9.42
N SER A 168 4.67 -23.12 8.80
CA SER A 168 3.26 -23.50 8.63
C SER A 168 2.99 -24.55 7.54
N VAL A 169 4.02 -24.99 6.81
CA VAL A 169 3.96 -25.98 5.72
C VAL A 169 4.41 -27.38 6.17
N PHE A 170 4.79 -27.54 7.44
CA PHE A 170 5.12 -28.82 8.09
C PHE A 170 4.24 -29.05 9.32
#